data_AF-A0A849RZN7-F1
#
_entry.id   AF-A0A849RZN7-F1
#
_cell.length_a   1.000
_cell.length_b   1.000
_cell.length_c   1.000
_cell.angle_alpha   90.00
_cell.angle_beta   90.00
_cell.angle_gamma   90.00
#
_symmetry.space_group_name_H-M   'P 1'
#
loop_
_entity.id
_entity.type
_entity.pdbx_description
1 polymer ?
#
loop_
_entity_poly.entity_id
_entity_poly.type
_entity_poly.pdbx_seq_one_letter_code
_entity_poly.pdbx_strand_id
1 'polypeptide(L)'
;QVLIDISANAFLHHMVRNIAGVLMSIGQGKHEVDWTAELLALKDRKLGGVTAPPDGLYLGAVFYPEHFGLDKHEVFAKLPADAKRFD
;
A
#
# COMPACT_ATOMS: atom_id res chain seq x y z
N GLN A 1 -12.80 -11.64 7.76
CA GLN A 1 -12.24 -10.27 7.88
C GLN A 1 -11.03 -10.19 6.98
N VAL A 2 -10.82 -9.09 6.26
CA VAL A 2 -9.67 -8.88 5.36
C VAL A 2 -8.88 -7.68 5.87
N LEU A 3 -7.56 -7.83 6.00
CA LEU A 3 -6.62 -6.79 6.42
C LEU A 3 -5.62 -6.58 5.26
N ILE A 4 -5.33 -5.32 4.96
CA ILE A 4 -4.36 -4.95 3.92
C ILE A 4 -3.18 -4.27 4.62
N ASP A 5 -2.09 -5.02 4.80
CA ASP A 5 -0.82 -4.46 5.27
C ASP A 5 -0.02 -3.92 4.09
N ILE A 6 0.27 -2.63 4.08
CA ILE A 6 1.11 -2.00 3.05
C ILE A 6 2.31 -1.33 3.71
N SER A 7 3.50 -1.66 3.23
CA SER A 7 4.76 -1.06 3.64
C SER A 7 5.48 -0.49 2.41
N ALA A 8 6.10 0.68 2.57
CA ALA A 8 6.89 1.35 1.55
C ALA A 8 7.88 2.31 2.20
N ASN A 9 8.86 2.78 1.43
CA ASN A 9 9.75 3.87 1.85
C ASN A 9 8.96 5.18 2.06
N ALA A 10 8.09 5.51 1.12
CA ALA A 10 7.22 6.67 1.15
C ALA A 10 5.92 6.40 0.38
N PHE A 11 4.90 7.21 0.65
CA PHE A 11 3.61 7.15 -0.03
C PHE A 11 3.27 8.51 -0.62
N LEU A 12 2.67 8.52 -1.82
CA LEU A 12 2.06 9.72 -2.39
C LEU A 12 0.72 10.03 -1.70
N HIS A 13 0.21 11.23 -1.90
CA HIS A 13 -1.10 11.63 -1.40
C HIS A 13 -2.18 10.64 -1.88
N HIS A 14 -2.96 10.11 -0.94
CA HIS A 14 -3.99 9.07 -1.15
C HIS A 14 -3.51 7.70 -1.68
N MET A 15 -2.20 7.46 -1.84
CA MET A 15 -1.69 6.23 -2.49
C MET A 15 -2.24 4.95 -1.87
N VAL A 16 -2.14 4.80 -0.55
CA VAL A 16 -2.63 3.61 0.18
C VAL A 16 -4.13 3.40 -0.03
N ARG A 17 -4.93 4.47 0.07
CA ARG A 17 -6.39 4.40 -0.09
C ARG A 17 -6.82 4.16 -1.54
N ASN A 18 -6.03 4.61 -2.51
CA ASN A 18 -6.25 4.31 -3.92
C ASN A 18 -5.98 2.82 -4.21
N ILE A 19 -4.88 2.28 -3.69
CA ILE A 19 -4.55 0.84 -3.80
C ILE A 19 -5.66 0.01 -3.15
N ALA A 20 -6.05 0.34 -1.92
CA ALA A 20 -7.14 -0.35 -1.23
C ALA A 20 -8.45 -0.30 -2.04
N GLY A 21 -8.79 0.85 -2.63
CA GLY A 21 -9.97 1.00 -3.48
C GLY A 21 -9.96 0.09 -4.71
N VAL A 22 -8.82 -0.05 -5.39
CA VAL A 22 -8.65 -0.98 -6.52
C VAL A 22 -8.82 -2.44 -6.06
N LEU A 23 -8.14 -2.82 -4.98
CA LEU A 23 -8.21 -4.19 -4.45
C LEU A 23 -9.62 -4.56 -3.96
N MET A 24 -10.35 -3.61 -3.37
CA MET A 24 -11.74 -3.81 -2.96
C MET A 24 -12.66 -4.03 -4.17
N SER A 25 -12.48 -3.28 -5.25
CA SER A 25 -13.25 -3.47 -6.50
C SER A 25 -13.02 -4.86 -7.10
N ILE A 26 -11.77 -5.33 -7.11
CA ILE A 26 -11.42 -6.68 -7.57
C ILE A 26 -12.03 -7.74 -6.65
N GLY A 27 -11.87 -7.59 -5.33
CA GLY A 27 -12.42 -8.52 -4.34
C GLY A 27 -13.95 -8.61 -4.33
N GLN A 28 -14.64 -7.59 -4.88
CA GLN A 28 -16.09 -7.57 -5.10
C GLN A 28 -16.51 -8.16 -6.45
N GLY A 29 -15.57 -8.58 -7.31
CA GLY A 29 -15.84 -9.11 -8.65
C GLY A 29 -16.24 -8.04 -9.68
N LYS A 30 -15.98 -6.76 -9.41
CA LYS A 30 -16.28 -5.67 -10.37
C LYS A 30 -15.23 -5.55 -11.48
N HIS A 31 -14.02 -6.02 -11.21
CA HIS A 31 -12.88 -6.03 -12.14
C HIS A 31 -12.07 -7.31 -11.94
N GLU A 32 -11.41 -7.75 -13.00
CA GLU A 32 -10.49 -8.89 -12.97
C GLU A 32 -9.20 -8.58 -12.21
N VAL A 33 -8.48 -9.62 -11.77
CA VAL A 33 -7.23 -9.47 -11.01
C VAL A 33 -6.16 -8.71 -11.81
N ASP A 34 -6.11 -8.92 -13.12
CA ASP A 34 -5.13 -8.31 -14.03
C ASP A 34 -5.31 -6.80 -14.19
N TRP A 35 -6.46 -6.25 -13.79
CA TRP A 35 -6.74 -4.82 -13.87
C TRP A 35 -5.71 -3.98 -13.13
N THR A 36 -5.13 -4.49 -12.04
CA THR A 36 -4.07 -3.77 -11.31
C THR A 36 -2.84 -3.54 -12.20
N ALA A 37 -2.44 -4.52 -13.01
CA ALA A 37 -1.32 -4.39 -13.93
C ALA A 37 -1.64 -3.39 -15.05
N GLU A 38 -2.87 -3.43 -15.57
CA GLU A 38 -3.33 -2.48 -16.59
C GLU A 38 -3.28 -1.03 -16.07
N LEU A 39 -3.78 -0.78 -14.86
CA LEU A 39 -3.75 0.56 -14.23
C LEU A 39 -2.33 1.09 -14.06
N LEU A 40 -1.40 0.23 -13.64
CA LEU A 40 0.02 0.58 -13.51
C LEU A 40 0.66 0.91 -14.86
N ALA A 41 0.28 0.22 -15.93
CA ALA A 41 0.74 0.49 -17.29
C ALA A 41 0.18 1.82 -17.83
N LEU A 42 -1.11 2.09 -17.58
CA LEU A 42 -1.80 3.29 -18.06
C LEU A 42 -1.34 4.58 -17.38
N LYS A 43 -0.95 4.49 -16.10
CA LYS A 43 -0.50 5.65 -15.29
C LYS A 43 -1.52 6.80 -15.23
N ASP A 44 -2.81 6.50 -15.41
CA ASP A 44 -3.90 7.48 -15.32
C ASP A 44 -4.80 7.18 -14.12
N ARG A 45 -4.78 8.08 -13.14
CA ARG A 45 -5.61 7.96 -11.92
C ARG A 45 -7.10 7.96 -12.21
N LYS A 46 -7.57 8.60 -13.30
CA LYS A 46 -9.00 8.67 -13.64
C LYS A 46 -9.58 7.30 -13.96
N LEU A 47 -8.74 6.35 -14.36
CA LEU A 47 -9.14 4.99 -14.73
C LEU A 47 -9.11 4.03 -13.54
N GLY A 48 -8.52 4.41 -12.41
CA GLY A 48 -8.43 3.57 -11.21
C GLY A 48 -9.71 3.55 -10.36
N GLY A 49 -9.71 2.69 -9.34
CA GLY A 49 -10.83 2.55 -8.40
C GLY A 49 -11.17 3.80 -7.59
N VAL A 50 -12.36 3.79 -7.00
CA VAL A 50 -12.79 4.80 -6.02
C VAL A 50 -11.86 4.77 -4.83
N THR A 51 -11.37 5.94 -4.38
CA THR A 51 -10.53 6.05 -3.19
C THR A 51 -11.26 5.46 -1.99
N ALA A 52 -10.64 4.50 -1.28
CA ALA A 52 -11.23 3.93 -0.08
C ALA A 52 -11.54 5.01 0.98
N PRO A 53 -12.59 4.84 1.81
CA PRO A 53 -12.86 5.72 2.95
C PRO A 53 -11.64 5.87 3.87
N PRO A 54 -11.46 7.02 4.54
CA PRO A 54 -10.30 7.25 5.40
C PRO A 54 -10.36 6.46 6.72
N ASP A 55 -11.55 6.15 7.22
CA ASP A 55 -11.76 5.66 8.58
C ASP A 55 -11.17 4.26 8.84
N GLY A 56 -10.86 3.52 7.78
CA GLY A 56 -10.21 2.20 7.87
C GLY A 56 -8.68 2.24 7.76
N LEU A 57 -8.07 3.40 7.55
CA LEU A 57 -6.62 3.53 7.40
C LEU A 57 -5.96 3.89 8.74
N TYR A 58 -4.99 3.07 9.14
CA TYR A 58 -4.19 3.29 10.34
C TYR A 58 -2.70 3.28 10.00
N LEU A 59 -1.92 4.16 10.65
CA LEU A 59 -0.46 4.07 10.62
C LEU A 59 -0.05 2.91 11.55
N GLY A 60 0.36 1.79 10.96
CA GLY A 60 0.76 0.60 11.72
C GLY A 60 2.12 0.73 12.39
N ALA A 61 3.14 1.15 11.63
CA ALA A 61 4.51 1.25 12.14
C ALA A 61 5.38 2.23 11.35
N VAL A 62 6.48 2.66 11.97
CA VAL A 62 7.54 3.47 11.34
C VAL A 62 8.89 2.77 11.56
N PHE A 63 9.69 2.65 10.50
CA PHE A 63 11.01 2.04 10.56
C PHE A 63 12.07 3.07 10.94
N TYR A 64 12.92 2.72 11.91
CA TYR A 64 14.11 3.48 12.27
C TYR A 64 15.37 2.61 12.16
N PRO A 65 16.52 3.18 11.76
CA PRO A 65 17.80 2.49 11.80
C PRO A 65 18.15 1.91 13.17
N GLU A 66 18.94 0.83 13.18
CA GLU A 66 19.27 0.06 14.41
C GLU A 66 19.98 0.89 15.48
N HIS A 67 20.75 1.92 15.09
CA HIS A 67 21.47 2.78 16.05
C HIS A 67 20.55 3.60 16.97
N PHE A 68 19.25 3.73 16.64
CA PHE A 68 18.26 4.34 17.53
C PHE A 68 17.75 3.37 18.60
N GLY A 69 18.06 2.08 18.52
CA GLY A 69 17.68 1.08 19.53
C GLY A 69 16.17 0.85 19.66
N LEU A 70 15.40 1.11 18.59
CA LEU A 70 13.95 0.91 18.56
C LEU A 70 13.60 -0.45 17.95
N ASP A 71 12.61 -1.12 18.54
CA ASP A 71 12.11 -2.41 18.03
C ASP A 71 11.46 -2.25 16.65
N LYS A 72 11.77 -3.18 15.75
CA LYS A 72 11.18 -3.23 14.41
C LYS A 72 9.84 -3.96 14.46
N HIS A 73 8.78 -3.32 13.96
CA HIS A 73 7.49 -3.99 13.79
C HIS A 73 7.57 -5.08 12.71
N GLU A 74 6.91 -6.22 12.91
CA GLU A 74 6.97 -7.39 12.03
C GLU A 74 6.52 -7.11 10.58
N VAL A 75 5.68 -6.09 10.38
CA VAL A 75 5.25 -5.63 9.04
C VAL A 75 6.44 -5.31 8.12
N PHE A 76 7.58 -4.89 8.69
CA PHE A 76 8.79 -4.60 7.92
C PHE A 76 9.52 -5.84 7.44
N ALA A 77 9.24 -7.03 7.99
CA ALA A 77 9.71 -8.29 7.41
C ALA A 77 9.09 -8.58 6.03
N LYS A 78 7.99 -7.88 5.67
CA LYS A 78 7.33 -7.98 4.36
C LYS A 78 7.90 -6.99 3.33
N LEU A 79 8.77 -6.06 3.73
CA LEU A 79 9.40 -5.14 2.78
C LEU A 79 10.37 -5.90 1.87
N PRO A 80 10.43 -5.57 0.57
CA PRO A 80 11.49 -6.04 -0.31
C PRO A 80 12.88 -5.67 0.26
N ALA A 81 13.85 -6.56 0.15
CA ALA A 81 15.20 -6.34 0.69
C ALA A 81 15.91 -5.13 0.05
N ASP A 82 15.49 -4.73 -1.15
CA ASP A 82 15.96 -3.57 -1.90
C ASP A 82 15.14 -2.30 -1.66
N ALA A 83 14.13 -2.34 -0.76
CA ALA A 83 13.32 -1.18 -0.41
C ALA A 83 14.17 -0.16 0.37
N LYS A 84 14.83 0.73 -0.38
CA LYS A 84 15.67 1.78 0.16
C LYS A 84 14.91 3.10 0.34
N ARG A 85 15.12 3.73 1.50
CA ARG A 85 14.89 5.17 1.71
C ARG A 85 16.10 5.86 2.29
N PHE A 86 16.84 5.13 3.11
CA PHE A 86 17.94 5.62 3.92
C PHE A 86 19.22 4.92 3.43
N ASP A 87 19.78 5.44 2.34
CA ASP A 87 21.23 5.54 2.22
C ASP A 87 21.59 7.00 2.54
#